data_AF-A0A2T6DJN1-F1
#
_entry.id   AF-A0A2T6DJN1-F1
#
_cell.length_a   1.000
_cell.length_b   1.000
_cell.length_c   1.000
_cell.angle_alpha   90.00
_cell.angle_beta   90.00
_cell.angle_gamma   90.00
#
_symmetry.space_group_name_H-M   'P 1'
#
loop_
_entity.id
_entity.type
_entity.pdbx_description
1 polymer ?
#
loop_
_entity_poly.entity_id
_entity_poly.type
_entity_poly.pdbx_seq_one_letter_code
_entity_poly.pdbx_strand_id
1 'polypeptide(L)'
;MSTKRRSSFRPPGDCPQCGEDVPRGAKACPYCGSDENTGWLDEADDYAEAGDAPFNYDDFRDNEFGDGKDGGVPKKQQLHPMWVITAVVLIAIFFYVLWLSYGAWRIY
;
A
#
# COMPACT_ATOMS: atom_id res chain seq x y z
N MET A 1 -16.92 20.80 1.38
CA MET A 1 -16.30 20.26 2.62
C MET A 1 -17.43 19.71 3.47
N SER A 2 -17.83 18.46 3.21
CA SER A 2 -18.97 17.82 3.87
C SER A 2 -18.51 17.30 5.23
N THR A 3 -19.10 17.79 6.31
CA THR A 3 -18.78 17.38 7.67
C THR A 3 -19.29 15.97 7.92
N LYS A 4 -18.33 15.03 7.92
CA LYS A 4 -18.40 13.61 8.33
C LYS A 4 -19.32 13.44 9.54
N ARG A 5 -20.50 12.84 9.34
CA ARG A 5 -21.57 12.79 10.36
C ARG A 5 -21.34 11.51 11.17
N ARG A 6 -20.54 11.64 12.25
CA ARG A 6 -20.28 10.55 13.21
C ARG A 6 -21.62 9.95 13.66
N SER A 7 -21.76 8.64 13.49
CA SER A 7 -22.88 7.89 14.04
C SER A 7 -22.97 8.09 15.54
N SER A 8 -24.21 8.14 16.03
CA SER A 8 -24.50 8.38 17.44
C SER A 8 -24.74 7.10 18.23
N PHE A 9 -24.39 5.91 17.70
CA PHE A 9 -24.65 4.66 18.40
C PHE A 9 -23.89 4.65 19.73
N ARG A 10 -24.65 4.72 20.82
CA ARG A 10 -24.18 4.65 22.20
C ARG A 10 -24.91 3.49 22.87
N PRO A 11 -24.20 2.46 23.34
CA PRO A 11 -24.83 1.36 24.06
C PRO A 11 -25.68 1.89 25.24
N PRO A 12 -26.88 1.32 25.47
CA PRO A 12 -27.29 -0.04 25.14
C PRO A 12 -28.25 -0.15 23.93
N GLY A 13 -28.17 -1.28 23.23
CA GLY A 13 -29.04 -1.61 22.10
C GLY A 13 -28.34 -2.55 21.13
N ASP A 14 -29.02 -2.87 20.03
CA ASP A 14 -28.52 -3.82 19.03
C ASP A 14 -27.33 -3.24 18.25
N CYS A 15 -26.24 -4.00 18.16
CA CYS A 15 -25.04 -3.61 17.44
C CYS A 15 -25.34 -3.44 15.95
N PRO A 16 -24.97 -2.31 15.31
CA PRO A 16 -25.22 -2.11 13.88
C PRO A 16 -24.43 -3.06 12.97
N GLN A 17 -23.37 -3.71 13.46
CA GLN A 17 -22.56 -4.64 12.68
C GLN A 17 -23.05 -6.09 12.73
N CYS A 18 -23.42 -6.59 13.90
CA CYS A 18 -23.80 -8.00 14.08
C CYS A 18 -25.24 -8.22 14.57
N GLY A 19 -25.95 -7.16 14.98
CA GLY A 19 -27.33 -7.21 15.47
C GLY A 19 -27.51 -7.70 16.90
N GLU A 20 -26.43 -7.97 17.64
CA GLU A 20 -26.50 -8.48 19.01
C GLU A 20 -26.62 -7.34 20.04
N ASP A 21 -27.30 -7.58 21.17
CA ASP A 21 -27.47 -6.58 22.23
C ASP A 21 -26.13 -6.19 22.87
N VAL A 22 -25.84 -4.89 22.89
CA VAL A 22 -24.64 -4.33 23.49
C VAL A 22 -24.97 -3.74 24.86
N PRO A 23 -24.32 -4.19 25.95
CA PRO A 23 -24.61 -3.67 27.29
C PRO A 23 -24.15 -2.21 27.45
N ARG A 24 -24.77 -1.49 28.40
CA ARG A 24 -24.44 -0.07 28.68
C ARG A 24 -22.97 0.11 29.01
N GLY A 25 -22.37 1.14 28.42
CA GLY A 25 -20.98 1.52 28.71
C GLY A 25 -19.92 0.63 28.07
N ALA A 26 -20.32 -0.33 27.22
CA ALA A 26 -19.38 -1.08 26.41
C ALA A 26 -18.64 -0.13 25.43
N LYS A 27 -17.30 -0.27 25.36
CA LYS A 27 -16.47 0.48 24.39
C LYS A 27 -16.43 -0.18 23.01
N ALA A 28 -16.76 -1.46 22.95
CA ALA A 28 -16.84 -2.29 21.76
C ALA A 28 -17.91 -3.37 21.96
N CYS A 29 -18.44 -3.91 20.87
CA CYS A 29 -19.37 -5.04 20.92
C CYS A 29 -18.63 -6.28 21.45
N PRO A 30 -19.12 -6.94 22.53
CA PRO A 30 -18.46 -8.12 23.10
C PRO A 30 -18.53 -9.37 22.20
N TYR A 31 -19.36 -9.34 21.14
CA TYR A 31 -19.57 -10.47 20.24
C TYR A 31 -18.72 -10.40 18.97
N CYS A 32 -18.72 -9.25 18.28
CA CYS A 32 -17.99 -9.08 17.02
C CYS A 32 -16.77 -8.15 17.12
N GLY A 33 -16.59 -7.45 18.25
CA GLY A 33 -15.47 -6.52 18.45
C GLY A 33 -15.63 -5.16 17.78
N SER A 34 -16.73 -4.87 17.08
CA SER A 34 -16.96 -3.57 16.46
C SER A 34 -17.04 -2.45 17.50
N ASP A 35 -16.44 -1.30 17.23
CA ASP A 35 -16.45 -0.12 18.08
C ASP A 35 -16.80 1.16 17.30
N GLU A 36 -16.71 2.31 17.98
CA GLU A 36 -16.95 3.65 17.42
C GLU A 36 -16.09 4.01 16.20
N ASN A 37 -14.96 3.32 15.97
CA ASN A 37 -14.04 3.61 14.87
C ASN A 37 -14.09 2.58 13.74
N THR A 38 -14.56 1.37 14.04
CA THR A 38 -14.45 0.22 13.13
C THR A 38 -15.79 -0.27 12.61
N GLY A 39 -16.87 -0.17 13.38
CA GLY A 39 -18.14 -0.78 12.96
C GLY A 39 -19.41 -0.16 13.52
N TRP A 40 -19.32 0.87 14.35
CA TRP A 40 -20.49 1.66 14.76
C TRP A 40 -20.69 2.91 13.91
N LEU A 41 -19.77 3.22 12.97
CA LEU A 41 -19.85 4.36 12.05
C LEU A 41 -20.97 4.21 11.02
N ASP A 42 -21.70 5.30 10.73
CA ASP A 42 -22.79 5.35 9.74
C ASP A 42 -22.25 5.38 8.28
N GLU A 43 -20.93 5.35 8.10
CA GLU A 43 -20.25 5.53 6.81
C GLU A 43 -19.73 4.21 6.23
N ALA A 44 -20.26 3.08 6.69
CA ALA A 44 -19.93 1.75 6.17
C ALA A 44 -20.40 1.51 4.73
N ASP A 45 -21.08 2.48 4.10
CA ASP A 45 -21.59 2.37 2.74
C ASP A 45 -20.52 2.66 1.66
N ASP A 46 -19.40 3.29 2.00
CA ASP A 46 -18.37 3.68 1.01
C ASP A 46 -17.52 2.51 0.48
N TYR A 47 -17.58 1.33 1.13
CA TYR A 47 -16.82 0.14 0.71
C TYR A 47 -17.65 -0.86 -0.09
N ALA A 48 -18.95 -0.61 -0.31
CA ALA A 48 -19.85 -1.53 -1.00
C ALA A 48 -19.90 -1.36 -2.53
N GLU A 49 -19.20 -0.37 -3.10
CA GLU A 49 -19.04 -0.26 -4.56
C GLU A 49 -17.74 -0.94 -5.03
N ALA A 50 -17.61 -2.23 -4.73
CA ALA A 50 -16.96 -3.09 -5.72
C ALA A 50 -17.93 -3.10 -6.91
N GLY A 51 -17.71 -2.19 -7.86
CA GLY A 51 -18.59 -2.05 -9.03
C GLY A 51 -18.85 -3.42 -9.68
N ASP A 52 -19.90 -3.51 -10.49
CA ASP A 52 -20.42 -4.75 -11.11
C ASP A 52 -19.41 -5.57 -11.96
N ALA A 53 -18.14 -5.16 -11.99
CA ALA A 53 -17.04 -5.97 -12.47
C ALA A 53 -16.95 -7.27 -11.66
N PRO A 54 -16.93 -8.44 -12.32
CA PRO A 54 -16.74 -9.71 -11.64
C PRO A 54 -15.38 -9.70 -10.91
N PHE A 55 -15.38 -10.07 -9.63
CA PHE A 55 -14.17 -10.20 -8.84
C PHE A 55 -13.23 -11.23 -9.48
N ASN A 56 -12.06 -10.78 -9.95
CA ASN A 56 -11.06 -11.66 -10.58
C ASN A 56 -10.11 -12.21 -9.52
N TYR A 57 -10.35 -13.45 -9.09
CA TYR A 57 -9.53 -14.15 -8.10
C TYR A 57 -8.07 -14.31 -8.55
N ASP A 58 -7.82 -14.59 -9.83
CA ASP A 58 -6.46 -14.80 -10.34
C ASP A 58 -5.65 -13.49 -10.33
N ASP A 59 -6.25 -12.36 -10.74
CA ASP A 59 -5.60 -11.04 -10.72
C ASP A 59 -5.24 -10.60 -9.29
N PHE A 60 -6.17 -10.78 -8.35
CA PHE A 60 -5.92 -10.49 -6.94
C PHE A 60 -4.82 -11.40 -6.35
N ARG A 61 -4.87 -12.71 -6.62
CA ARG A 61 -3.86 -13.68 -6.17
C ARG A 61 -2.49 -13.30 -6.69
N ASP A 62 -2.38 -12.93 -7.96
CA ASP A 62 -1.08 -12.68 -8.59
C ASP A 62 -0.49 -11.33 -8.16
N ASN A 63 -1.32 -10.32 -7.90
CA ASN A 63 -0.86 -9.01 -7.41
C ASN A 63 -0.43 -9.05 -5.92
N GLU A 64 -1.11 -9.85 -5.09
CA GLU A 64 -0.84 -9.90 -3.64
C GLU A 64 0.12 -11.04 -3.23
N PHE A 65 0.12 -12.16 -3.97
CA PHE A 65 0.83 -13.39 -3.59
C PHE A 65 1.65 -14.03 -4.72
N GLY A 66 1.71 -13.41 -5.91
CA GLY A 66 2.48 -13.94 -7.04
C GLY A 66 3.97 -14.09 -6.73
N ASP A 67 4.57 -15.20 -7.16
CA ASP A 67 5.99 -15.53 -6.93
C ASP A 67 6.95 -14.78 -7.89
N GLY A 68 6.48 -13.68 -8.48
CA GLY A 68 7.23 -12.80 -9.37
C GLY A 68 7.58 -13.42 -10.73
N LYS A 69 7.07 -14.62 -11.07
CA LYS A 69 7.40 -15.26 -12.36
C LYS A 69 6.43 -14.89 -13.47
N ASP A 70 5.13 -14.84 -13.18
CA ASP A 70 4.10 -14.53 -14.19
C ASP A 70 3.18 -13.36 -13.76
N GLY A 71 3.36 -12.82 -12.54
CA GLY A 71 2.63 -11.68 -12.03
C GLY A 71 3.18 -10.37 -12.58
N GLY A 72 2.38 -9.68 -13.41
CA GLY A 72 2.55 -8.31 -13.86
C GLY A 72 3.99 -7.91 -14.14
N VAL A 73 4.45 -8.07 -15.40
CA VAL A 73 5.78 -7.63 -15.88
C VAL A 73 6.15 -6.35 -15.13
N PRO A 74 7.13 -6.37 -14.19
CA PRO A 74 7.40 -5.22 -13.35
C PRO A 74 7.67 -4.08 -14.30
N LYS A 75 6.74 -3.11 -14.32
CA LYS A 75 6.66 -2.06 -15.33
C LYS A 75 8.05 -1.48 -15.43
N LYS A 76 8.81 -1.88 -16.47
CA LYS A 76 10.25 -1.63 -16.67
C LYS A 76 10.54 -0.32 -15.98
N GLN A 77 11.10 -0.37 -14.77
CA GLN A 77 11.38 0.85 -14.02
C GLN A 77 12.47 1.52 -14.82
N GLN A 78 12.05 2.40 -15.73
CA GLN A 78 12.94 3.07 -16.63
C GLN A 78 13.75 3.96 -15.70
N LEU A 79 14.95 3.51 -15.32
CA LEU A 79 15.84 4.26 -14.45
C LEU A 79 15.86 5.67 -15.00
N HIS A 80 15.39 6.62 -14.18
CA HIS A 80 15.21 7.99 -14.63
C HIS A 80 16.52 8.45 -15.26
N PRO A 81 16.51 9.05 -16.47
CA PRO A 81 17.74 9.27 -17.24
C PRO A 81 18.85 10.01 -16.48
N MET A 82 18.49 10.80 -15.46
CA MET A 82 19.44 11.41 -14.53
C MET A 82 20.36 10.40 -13.82
N TRP A 83 19.83 9.28 -13.32
CA TRP A 83 20.65 8.28 -12.62
C TRP A 83 21.60 7.53 -13.55
N VAL A 84 21.17 7.30 -14.80
CA VAL A 84 22.02 6.71 -15.83
C VAL A 84 23.20 7.64 -16.15
N ILE A 85 22.92 8.93 -16.32
CA ILE A 85 23.97 9.94 -16.58
C ILE A 85 24.96 10.00 -15.41
N THR A 86 24.46 10.04 -14.16
CA THR A 86 25.31 10.03 -12.97
C THR A 86 26.23 8.80 -12.93
N ALA A 87 25.69 7.60 -13.19
CA ALA A 87 26.48 6.37 -13.21
C ALA A 87 27.57 6.40 -14.30
N VAL A 88 27.23 6.87 -15.51
CA VAL A 88 28.19 6.99 -16.62
C VAL A 88 29.32 7.98 -16.29
N VAL A 89 29.00 9.13 -15.69
CA VAL A 89 30.00 10.12 -15.27
C VAL A 89 30.95 9.53 -14.24
N LEU A 90 30.44 8.83 -13.22
CA LEU A 90 31.27 8.18 -12.19
C LEU A 90 32.20 7.13 -12.80
N ILE A 91 31.69 6.31 -13.73
CA ILE A 91 32.49 5.29 -14.42
C ILE A 91 33.59 5.93 -15.28
N ALA A 92 33.27 7.01 -16.01
CA ALA A 92 34.25 7.71 -16.84
C ALA A 92 35.38 8.32 -15.97
N ILE A 93 35.05 8.92 -14.84
CA ILE A 93 36.03 9.45 -13.88
C ILE A 93 36.91 8.32 -13.33
N PHE A 94 36.30 7.18 -12.97
CA PHE A 94 37.04 6.03 -12.46
C PHE A 94 38.09 5.53 -13.48
N PHE A 95 37.69 5.34 -14.74
CA PHE A 95 38.63 4.93 -15.80
C PHE A 95 39.69 5.99 -16.10
N TYR A 96 39.34 7.28 -16.03
CA TYR A 96 40.30 8.37 -16.21
C TYR A 96 41.38 8.37 -15.12
N VAL A 97 40.99 8.22 -13.85
CA VAL A 97 41.93 8.13 -12.72
C VAL A 97 42.81 6.88 -12.83
N LEU A 98 42.22 5.74 -13.22
CA LEU A 98 43.00 4.54 -13.48
C LEU A 98 44.00 4.77 -14.62
N TRP A 99 43.58 5.35 -15.74
CA TRP A 99 44.47 5.61 -16.88
C TRP A 99 45.63 6.55 -16.51
N LEU A 100 45.37 7.61 -15.74
CA LEU A 100 46.43 8.48 -15.21
C LEU A 100 47.39 7.74 -14.27
N SER A 101 46.85 6.86 -13.43
CA SER A 101 47.64 6.08 -12.47
C SER A 101 48.50 5.02 -13.16
N TYR A 102 47.94 4.29 -14.14
CA TYR A 102 48.65 3.32 -14.97
C TYR A 102 49.67 3.99 -15.92
N GLY A 103 49.38 5.21 -16.39
CA GLY A 103 50.32 6.02 -17.17
C GLY A 103 51.50 6.53 -16.34
N ALA A 104 51.24 6.99 -15.12
CA ALA A 104 52.26 7.46 -14.19
C ALA A 104 53.18 6.33 -13.70
N TRP A 105 52.65 5.12 -13.48
CA TRP A 105 53.42 3.93 -13.11
C TRP A 105 54.28 3.35 -14.24
N ARG A 106 54.10 3.82 -15.48
CA ARG A 106 54.87 3.35 -16.65
C ARG A 106 56.04 4.27 -17.01
N ILE A 107 56.13 5.46 -16.41
CA ILE A 107 57.16 6.48 -16.69
C ILE A 107 58.20 6.57 -15.56
N TYR A 108 57.88 6.07 -14.36
CA TYR A 108 58.82 5.86 -13.25
C TYR A 108 59.37 4.43 -13.25
#